data_AF-A0A7R9VZM1-F1
#
_entry.id   AF-A0A7R9VZM1-F1
#
_cell.length_a   1.000
_cell.length_b   1.000
_cell.length_c   1.000
_cell.angle_alpha   90.00
_cell.angle_beta   90.00
_cell.angle_gamma   90.00
#
_symmetry.space_group_name_H-M   'P 1'
#
loop_
_entity.id
_entity.type
_entity.pdbx_description
1 polymer ?
#
loop_
_entity_poly.entity_id
_entity_poly.type
_entity_poly.pdbx_seq_one_letter_code
_entity_poly.pdbx_strand_id
1 'polypeptide(L)'
;ALSAAAVERYLAPLVAERRIVVWASGSKKVVAREQRRLGALVLEERSVGASDDEAAPALLRGFREAGGLSGLGLPPDLASLRERVCWLRARQVAGSTGSTGNTGSALLPDLSDRALMATAGAWLPQYLAGVRSKQEMQRLDWRSILATLAGGWDVVQSVEQRAPAKLEMPTGTRVLVDYSRDPPTASVRIQEAFGLLESPRLAGGAVPVQLELLSPAGRPLQVTSDLAGFWASSYSLVRKDMKGRYPKHYWPDDPSLAEPTKLTKKGMEREAAAAAGSGGGGGSDGGAGQGSSGRKRRKR
;
A
#
# COMPACT_ATOMS: atom_id res chain seq x y z
N ALA A 1 15.27 -55.38 28.69
CA ALA A 1 14.61 -54.12 28.29
C ALA A 1 13.57 -53.77 29.35
N LEU A 2 13.49 -52.52 29.80
CA LEU A 2 12.37 -52.06 30.65
C LEU A 2 11.08 -52.14 29.82
N SER A 3 10.07 -52.84 30.32
CA SER A 3 8.74 -52.87 29.71
C SER A 3 7.92 -51.64 30.11
N ALA A 4 6.93 -51.26 29.30
CA ALA A 4 6.00 -50.17 29.65
C ALA A 4 5.33 -50.40 31.02
N ALA A 5 4.95 -51.65 31.32
CA ALA A 5 4.40 -52.03 32.61
C ALA A 5 5.39 -51.85 33.79
N ALA A 6 6.69 -52.07 33.57
CA ALA A 6 7.70 -51.82 34.59
C ALA A 6 7.89 -50.31 34.85
N VAL A 7 7.81 -49.48 33.80
CA VAL A 7 7.87 -48.02 33.94
C VAL A 7 6.68 -47.51 34.76
N GLU A 8 5.45 -47.95 34.44
CA GLU A 8 4.27 -47.53 35.20
C GLU A 8 4.27 -48.03 36.64
N ARG A 9 4.80 -49.23 36.90
CA ARG A 9 4.81 -49.80 38.26
C ARG A 9 5.88 -49.21 39.17
N TYR A 10 7.09 -48.98 38.66
CA TYR A 10 8.25 -48.63 39.49
C TYR A 10 8.69 -47.17 39.36
N LEU A 11 8.31 -46.49 38.27
CA LEU A 11 8.78 -45.14 37.95
C LEU A 11 7.63 -44.13 37.80
N ALA A 12 6.37 -44.51 38.10
CA ALA A 12 5.22 -43.62 38.01
C ALA A 12 5.39 -42.25 38.70
N PRO A 13 5.99 -42.14 39.91
CA PRO A 13 6.21 -40.84 40.55
C PRO A 13 7.16 -39.90 39.78
N LEU A 14 7.97 -40.45 38.86
CA LEU A 14 8.89 -39.70 38.01
C LEU A 14 8.28 -39.37 36.64
N VAL A 15 7.08 -39.88 36.35
CA VAL A 15 6.34 -39.55 35.13
C VAL A 15 5.61 -38.23 35.31
N ALA A 16 5.90 -37.27 34.45
CA ALA A 16 5.26 -35.97 34.44
C ALA A 16 4.47 -35.76 33.15
N GLU A 17 3.30 -35.14 33.29
CA GLU A 17 2.58 -34.59 32.14
C GLU A 17 3.14 -33.20 31.80
N ARG A 18 3.38 -32.99 30.51
CA ARG A 18 3.86 -31.71 30.00
C ARG A 18 3.08 -31.32 28.77
N ARG A 19 2.50 -30.13 28.83
CA ARG A 19 1.86 -29.48 27.70
C ARG A 19 2.86 -28.61 26.95
N ILE A 20 2.89 -28.76 25.64
CA ILE A 20 3.82 -28.05 24.75
C ILE A 20 3.00 -27.41 23.63
N VAL A 21 3.15 -26.09 23.48
CA VAL A 21 2.53 -25.32 22.40
C VAL A 21 3.63 -24.59 21.65
N VAL A 22 3.80 -24.91 20.37
CA VAL A 22 4.90 -24.42 19.56
C VAL A 22 4.43 -24.01 18.18
N TRP A 23 5.19 -23.11 17.57
CA TRP A 23 5.09 -22.86 16.14
C TRP A 23 5.83 -23.96 15.38
N ALA A 24 5.11 -24.72 14.57
CA ALA A 24 5.69 -25.68 13.65
C ALA A 24 6.08 -24.96 12.35
N SER A 25 7.37 -24.64 12.21
CA SER A 25 7.91 -23.89 11.07
C SER A 25 7.64 -24.55 9.71
N GLY A 26 7.63 -25.89 9.64
CA GLY A 26 7.34 -26.62 8.40
C GLY A 26 5.90 -26.44 7.92
N SER A 27 4.92 -26.54 8.82
CA SER A 27 3.50 -26.41 8.48
C SER A 27 2.96 -24.98 8.64
N LYS A 28 3.75 -24.04 9.18
CA LYS A 28 3.39 -22.65 9.49
C LYS A 28 2.10 -22.56 10.33
N LYS A 29 2.04 -23.39 11.38
CA LYS A 29 0.88 -23.55 12.27
C LYS A 29 1.31 -23.70 13.73
N VAL A 30 0.42 -23.34 14.63
CA VAL A 30 0.50 -23.69 16.05
C VAL A 30 0.19 -25.17 16.19
N VAL A 31 1.05 -25.88 16.88
CA VAL A 31 0.87 -27.29 17.24
C VAL A 31 0.93 -27.39 18.75
N ALA A 32 -0.12 -27.97 19.33
CA ALA A 32 -0.20 -28.23 20.76
C ALA A 32 -0.25 -29.74 21.02
N ARG A 33 0.54 -30.17 22.00
CA ARG A 33 0.69 -31.58 22.37
C ARG A 33 0.76 -31.72 23.87
N GLU A 34 0.14 -32.77 24.38
CA GLU A 34 0.37 -33.25 25.75
C GLU A 34 1.28 -34.47 25.67
N GLN A 35 2.32 -34.45 26.49
CA GLN A 35 3.32 -35.52 26.57
C GLN A 35 3.34 -36.09 27.98
N ARG A 36 3.27 -37.42 28.12
CA ARG A 36 3.72 -38.12 29.33
C ARG A 36 5.19 -38.43 29.19
N ARG A 37 6.01 -37.98 30.15
CA ARG A 37 7.47 -38.07 30.05
C ARG A 37 8.10 -38.65 31.30
N LEU A 38 9.16 -39.43 31.11
CA LEU A 38 10.10 -39.82 32.16
C LEU A 38 11.42 -39.08 31.89
N GLY A 39 11.61 -37.93 32.56
CA GLY A 39 12.72 -37.03 32.26
C GLY A 39 12.71 -36.57 30.79
N ALA A 40 13.78 -36.86 30.04
CA ALA A 40 13.86 -36.51 28.62
C ALA A 40 13.05 -37.44 27.70
N LEU A 41 12.73 -38.66 28.15
CA LEU A 41 12.06 -39.68 27.35
C LEU A 41 10.55 -39.40 27.25
N VAL A 42 10.03 -39.33 26.02
CA VAL A 42 8.58 -39.24 25.76
C VAL A 42 8.00 -40.65 25.74
N LEU A 43 7.09 -40.93 26.67
CA LEU A 43 6.40 -42.23 26.78
C LEU A 43 5.17 -42.27 25.87
N GLU A 44 4.42 -41.17 25.86
CA GLU A 44 3.18 -41.03 25.11
C GLU A 44 3.04 -39.56 24.67
N GLU A 45 2.49 -39.34 23.48
CA GLU A 45 2.24 -38.01 22.92
C GLU A 45 0.86 -37.97 22.25
N ARG A 46 0.07 -36.96 22.58
CA ARG A 46 -1.27 -36.75 22.02
C ARG A 46 -1.44 -35.32 21.52
N SER A 47 -2.08 -35.18 20.37
CA SER A 47 -2.43 -33.86 19.81
C SER A 47 -3.62 -33.27 20.56
N VAL A 48 -3.50 -32.01 20.96
CA VAL A 48 -4.57 -31.27 21.67
C VAL A 48 -4.77 -29.89 21.04
N GLY A 49 -5.90 -29.24 21.32
CA GLY A 49 -6.11 -27.84 20.93
C GLY A 49 -5.39 -26.90 21.88
N ALA A 50 -4.88 -25.76 21.40
CA ALA A 50 -4.35 -24.67 22.21
C ALA A 50 -5.45 -23.63 22.50
N SER A 51 -5.47 -23.08 23.72
CA SER A 51 -6.22 -21.83 23.99
C SER A 51 -5.58 -20.65 23.23
N ASP A 52 -6.27 -19.50 23.18
CA ASP A 52 -5.72 -18.31 22.53
C ASP A 52 -4.46 -17.79 23.24
N ASP A 53 -4.47 -17.78 24.58
CA ASP A 53 -3.33 -17.37 25.40
C ASP A 53 -2.12 -18.30 25.19
N GLU A 54 -2.35 -19.60 25.07
CA GLU A 54 -1.30 -20.58 24.78
C GLU A 54 -0.75 -20.46 23.36
N ALA A 55 -1.61 -20.12 22.40
CA ALA A 55 -1.22 -20.00 20.99
C ALA A 55 -0.46 -18.70 20.70
N ALA A 56 -0.72 -17.62 21.44
CA ALA A 56 -0.16 -16.30 21.18
C ALA A 56 1.39 -16.28 21.12
N PRO A 57 2.15 -16.86 22.08
CA PRO A 57 3.62 -16.89 21.98
C PRO A 57 4.12 -17.65 20.74
N ALA A 58 3.46 -18.74 20.35
CA ALA A 58 3.80 -19.50 19.14
C ALA A 58 3.51 -18.68 17.87
N LEU A 59 2.38 -18.00 17.80
CA LEU A 59 2.03 -17.13 16.68
C LEU A 59 2.99 -15.94 16.55
N LEU A 60 3.40 -15.33 17.67
CA LEU A 60 4.41 -14.26 17.70
C LEU A 60 5.77 -14.76 17.18
N ARG A 61 6.15 -15.99 17.52
CA ARG A 61 7.34 -16.63 16.95
C ARG A 61 7.18 -16.82 15.44
N GLY A 62 6.03 -17.32 14.99
CA GLY A 62 5.72 -17.50 13.58
C GLY A 62 5.72 -16.19 12.78
N PHE A 63 5.21 -15.11 13.37
CA PHE A 63 5.23 -13.76 12.80
C PHE A 63 6.66 -13.25 12.61
N ARG A 64 7.52 -13.43 13.61
CA ARG A 64 8.95 -13.07 13.51
C ARG A 64 9.72 -13.95 12.52
N GLU A 65 9.46 -15.26 12.52
CA GLU A 65 10.05 -16.19 11.55
C GLU A 65 9.65 -15.85 10.11
N ALA A 66 8.42 -15.36 9.90
CA ALA A 66 7.98 -14.88 8.61
C ALA A 66 8.66 -13.57 8.19
N GLY A 67 9.39 -12.86 9.07
CA GLY A 67 9.96 -11.55 8.76
C GLY A 67 8.95 -10.40 8.90
N GLY A 68 7.96 -10.55 9.77
CA GLY A 68 6.94 -9.53 10.03
C GLY A 68 5.84 -9.50 8.97
N LEU A 69 5.31 -8.31 8.68
CA LEU A 69 4.20 -8.15 7.75
C LEU A 69 4.64 -8.38 6.30
N SER A 70 5.88 -8.04 5.94
CA SER A 70 6.37 -8.24 4.56
C SER A 70 6.38 -9.72 4.16
N GLY A 71 6.81 -10.63 5.04
CA GLY A 71 6.73 -12.06 4.74
C GLY A 71 5.40 -12.73 5.09
N LEU A 72 4.43 -12.01 5.65
CA LEU A 72 3.02 -12.42 5.57
C LEU A 72 2.48 -12.28 4.15
N GLY A 73 3.10 -11.52 3.25
CA GLY A 73 2.62 -11.41 1.87
C GLY A 73 1.26 -10.72 1.78
N LEU A 74 1.11 -9.61 2.53
CA LEU A 74 -0.11 -8.81 2.53
C LEU A 74 -0.31 -8.09 1.19
N PRO A 75 -1.55 -7.64 0.89
CA PRO A 75 -1.83 -6.82 -0.29
C PRO A 75 -0.89 -5.61 -0.45
N PRO A 76 -0.47 -5.25 -1.68
CA PRO A 76 0.50 -4.17 -1.92
C PRO A 76 0.09 -2.79 -1.38
N ASP A 77 -1.21 -2.49 -1.31
CA ASP A 77 -1.74 -1.24 -0.76
C ASP A 77 -1.43 -1.07 0.73
N LEU A 78 -1.42 -2.18 1.49
CA LEU A 78 -1.06 -2.17 2.91
C LEU A 78 0.45 -1.97 3.12
N ALA A 79 1.26 -2.53 2.23
CA ALA A 79 2.71 -2.28 2.22
C ALA A 79 2.98 -0.79 1.92
N SER A 80 2.32 -0.24 0.90
CA SER A 80 2.43 1.17 0.52
C SER A 80 2.06 2.13 1.66
N LEU A 81 0.97 1.84 2.40
CA LEU A 81 0.59 2.64 3.58
C LEU A 81 1.72 2.68 4.62
N ARG A 82 2.32 1.53 4.93
CA ARG A 82 3.41 1.44 5.90
C ARG A 82 4.64 2.21 5.44
N GLU A 83 5.05 2.03 4.19
CA GLU A 83 6.19 2.74 3.60
C GLU A 83 6.02 4.25 3.69
N ARG A 84 4.84 4.77 3.35
CA ARG A 84 4.51 6.19 3.45
C ARG A 84 4.53 6.73 4.88
N VAL A 85 3.98 5.98 5.84
CA VAL A 85 4.02 6.35 7.27
C VAL A 85 5.47 6.42 7.75
N CYS A 86 6.27 5.40 7.45
CA CYS A 86 7.69 5.35 7.80
C CYS A 86 8.49 6.47 7.13
N TRP A 87 8.23 6.75 5.85
CA TRP A 87 8.87 7.83 5.11
C TRP A 87 8.56 9.20 5.73
N LEU A 88 7.28 9.50 6.03
CA LEU A 88 6.91 10.75 6.70
C LEU A 88 7.52 10.85 8.11
N ARG A 89 7.53 9.74 8.88
CA ARG A 89 8.19 9.69 10.20
C ARG A 89 9.67 10.05 10.08
N ALA A 90 10.40 9.45 9.15
CA ALA A 90 11.83 9.71 8.97
C ALA A 90 12.11 11.20 8.72
N ARG A 91 11.22 11.87 7.96
CA ARG A 91 11.31 13.32 7.73
C ARG A 91 10.99 14.15 8.96
N GLN A 92 10.01 13.74 9.77
CA GLN A 92 9.73 14.40 11.05
C GLN A 92 10.97 14.36 11.94
N VAL A 93 11.60 13.18 12.08
CA VAL A 93 12.83 13.01 12.88
C VAL A 93 13.98 13.87 12.35
N ALA A 94 14.19 13.89 11.02
CA ALA A 94 15.25 14.69 10.41
C ALA A 94 15.00 16.22 10.54
N GLY A 95 13.74 16.67 10.55
CA GLY A 95 13.39 18.08 10.73
C GLY A 95 13.42 18.56 12.19
N SER A 96 13.29 17.64 13.16
CA SER A 96 13.29 17.98 14.60
C SER A 96 14.66 18.27 15.19
N THR A 97 15.76 18.06 14.47
CA THR A 97 17.13 18.28 14.97
C THR A 97 17.62 19.73 14.87
N GLY A 98 16.80 20.67 14.36
CA GLY A 98 17.22 22.05 14.09
C GLY A 98 16.26 23.17 14.45
N SER A 99 15.09 22.89 15.06
CA SER A 99 14.14 23.96 15.42
C SER A 99 13.42 23.66 16.73
N THR A 100 13.71 24.47 17.74
CA THR A 100 12.89 24.68 18.95
C THR A 100 11.63 25.47 18.57
N GLY A 101 10.89 24.95 17.59
CA GLY A 101 9.76 25.61 16.95
C GLY A 101 8.58 24.66 16.92
N ASN A 102 7.64 24.91 17.82
CA ASN A 102 6.31 24.33 17.93
C ASN A 102 5.71 23.81 16.60
N THR A 103 5.86 22.52 16.30
CA THR A 103 4.94 21.80 15.43
C THR A 103 4.27 20.72 16.28
N GLY A 104 3.11 21.04 16.87
CA GLY A 104 2.31 20.16 17.73
C GLY A 104 1.77 18.88 17.09
N SER A 105 2.35 18.42 15.97
CA SER A 105 2.02 17.12 15.41
C SER A 105 2.85 16.05 16.10
N ALA A 106 2.16 15.10 16.76
CA ALA A 106 2.81 13.90 17.28
C ALA A 106 3.63 13.21 16.19
N LEU A 107 4.77 12.64 16.59
CA LEU A 107 5.62 11.85 15.73
C LEU A 107 4.86 10.62 15.23
N LEU A 108 4.81 10.40 13.91
CA LEU A 108 4.16 9.23 13.33
C LEU A 108 4.83 7.94 13.81
N PRO A 109 4.09 6.85 14.03
CA PRO A 109 4.65 5.59 14.54
C PRO A 109 5.58 4.90 13.53
N ASP A 110 6.49 4.07 14.03
CA ASP A 110 7.36 3.24 13.18
C ASP A 110 6.64 1.94 12.81
N LEU A 111 6.22 1.82 11.56
CA LEU A 111 5.52 0.65 11.02
C LEU A 111 6.45 -0.28 10.20
N SER A 112 7.77 -0.13 10.34
CA SER A 112 8.75 -1.04 9.74
C SER A 112 8.62 -2.45 10.31
N ASP A 113 9.00 -3.49 9.54
CA ASP A 113 8.95 -4.86 10.07
C ASP A 113 9.79 -5.01 11.33
N ARG A 114 10.95 -4.33 11.39
CA ARG A 114 11.81 -4.32 12.58
C ARG A 114 11.05 -3.82 13.81
N ALA A 115 10.40 -2.66 13.73
CA ALA A 115 9.66 -2.10 14.84
C ALA A 115 8.46 -2.96 15.22
N LEU A 116 7.67 -3.39 14.23
CA LEU A 116 6.48 -4.20 14.46
C LEU A 116 6.79 -5.56 15.06
N MET A 117 7.88 -6.22 14.64
CA MET A 117 8.33 -7.49 15.23
C MET A 117 8.86 -7.33 16.65
N ALA A 118 9.55 -6.23 16.94
CA ALA A 118 10.06 -5.93 18.27
C ALA A 118 8.93 -5.70 19.26
N THR A 119 7.87 -5.00 18.85
CA THR A 119 6.72 -4.66 19.69
C THR A 119 5.53 -5.62 19.55
N ALA A 120 5.66 -6.68 18.73
CA ALA A 120 4.57 -7.61 18.42
C ALA A 120 3.86 -8.17 19.66
N GLY A 121 4.58 -8.42 20.75
CA GLY A 121 3.99 -8.95 21.98
C GLY A 121 3.02 -7.99 22.66
N ALA A 122 3.11 -6.69 22.40
CA ALA A 122 2.22 -5.69 22.99
C ALA A 122 0.96 -5.45 22.13
N TRP A 123 1.09 -5.42 20.81
CA TRP A 123 0.00 -4.99 19.93
C TRP A 123 -0.74 -6.12 19.22
N LEU A 124 -0.09 -7.24 18.90
CA LEU A 124 -0.67 -8.30 18.07
C LEU A 124 -1.64 -9.24 18.82
N PRO A 125 -1.43 -9.64 20.10
CA PRO A 125 -2.24 -10.66 20.76
C PRO A 125 -3.75 -10.43 20.74
N GLN A 126 -4.20 -9.18 20.88
CA GLN A 126 -5.62 -8.83 20.85
C GLN A 126 -6.32 -9.16 19.53
N TYR A 127 -5.57 -9.37 18.45
CA TYR A 127 -6.10 -9.74 17.13
C TYR A 127 -5.94 -11.24 16.82
N LEU A 128 -5.36 -12.03 17.73
CA LEU A 128 -5.03 -13.45 17.48
C LEU A 128 -6.10 -14.44 17.96
N ALA A 129 -7.26 -13.95 18.41
CA ALA A 129 -8.36 -14.81 18.84
C ALA A 129 -8.75 -15.81 17.74
N GLY A 130 -8.73 -17.11 18.07
CA GLY A 130 -9.01 -18.19 17.12
C GLY A 130 -7.96 -18.44 16.04
N VAL A 131 -6.87 -17.67 15.96
CA VAL A 131 -5.82 -17.85 14.95
C VAL A 131 -4.91 -19.00 15.36
N ARG A 132 -4.62 -19.94 14.46
CA ARG A 132 -3.69 -21.07 14.69
C ARG A 132 -2.69 -21.28 13.55
N SER A 133 -2.70 -20.44 12.52
CA SER A 133 -1.86 -20.59 11.34
C SER A 133 -1.43 -19.27 10.70
N LYS A 134 -0.37 -19.32 9.88
CA LYS A 134 0.04 -18.17 9.06
C LYS A 134 -1.11 -17.73 8.14
N GLN A 135 -1.83 -18.70 7.57
CA GLN A 135 -2.91 -18.43 6.63
C GLN A 135 -4.10 -17.73 7.29
N GLU A 136 -4.45 -18.09 8.52
CA GLU A 136 -5.47 -17.37 9.30
C GLU A 136 -4.97 -15.98 9.70
N MET A 137 -3.69 -15.85 10.08
CA MET A 137 -3.09 -14.55 10.37
C MET A 137 -3.11 -13.61 9.15
N GLN A 138 -2.92 -14.14 7.93
CA GLN A 138 -3.05 -13.36 6.69
C GLN A 138 -4.47 -12.83 6.44
N ARG A 139 -5.50 -13.48 7.01
CA ARG A 139 -6.92 -13.12 6.84
C ARG A 139 -7.42 -12.10 7.85
N LEU A 140 -6.59 -11.69 8.82
CA LEU A 140 -6.94 -10.61 9.74
C LEU A 140 -7.24 -9.34 8.96
N ASP A 141 -8.08 -8.46 9.53
CA ASP A 141 -8.36 -7.15 8.97
C ASP A 141 -7.15 -6.22 9.15
N TRP A 142 -6.11 -6.47 8.36
CA TRP A 142 -4.86 -5.72 8.39
C TRP A 142 -5.05 -4.25 8.06
N ARG A 143 -6.09 -3.89 7.32
CA ARG A 143 -6.39 -2.50 7.01
C ARG A 143 -6.80 -1.75 8.28
N SER A 144 -7.70 -2.30 9.07
CA SER A 144 -8.09 -1.72 10.36
C SER A 144 -6.96 -1.78 11.39
N ILE A 145 -6.22 -2.91 11.47
CA ILE A 145 -5.08 -3.05 12.38
C ILE A 145 -4.02 -1.99 12.09
N LEU A 146 -3.62 -1.82 10.82
CA LEU A 146 -2.61 -0.82 10.44
C LEU A 146 -3.12 0.61 10.67
N ALA A 147 -4.41 0.88 10.46
CA ALA A 147 -4.99 2.18 10.79
C ALA A 147 -4.90 2.46 12.30
N THR A 148 -5.22 1.49 13.15
CA THR A 148 -5.05 1.61 14.61
C THR A 148 -3.58 1.84 14.98
N LEU A 149 -2.66 1.04 14.43
CA LEU A 149 -1.22 1.18 14.69
C LEU A 149 -0.66 2.51 14.18
N ALA A 150 -1.23 3.08 13.12
CA ALA A 150 -0.86 4.39 12.58
C ALA A 150 -1.32 5.56 13.48
N GLY A 151 -2.19 5.32 14.46
CA GLY A 151 -2.79 6.36 15.31
C GLY A 151 -4.22 6.74 14.93
N GLY A 152 -4.89 5.94 14.10
CA GLY A 152 -6.28 6.10 13.70
C GLY A 152 -6.47 6.53 12.23
N TRP A 153 -7.73 6.53 11.79
CA TRP A 153 -8.09 6.84 10.40
C TRP A 153 -7.78 8.28 10.00
N ASP A 154 -7.87 9.25 10.92
CA ASP A 154 -7.52 10.64 10.64
C ASP A 154 -6.03 10.79 10.29
N VAL A 155 -5.17 10.02 10.96
CA VAL A 155 -3.74 9.96 10.64
C VAL A 155 -3.52 9.34 9.27
N VAL A 156 -4.23 8.26 8.94
CA VAL A 156 -4.16 7.64 7.60
C VAL A 156 -4.59 8.62 6.51
N GLN A 157 -5.64 9.42 6.72
CA GLN A 157 -6.07 10.46 5.78
C GLN A 157 -5.03 11.59 5.65
N SER A 158 -4.42 12.01 6.76
CA SER A 158 -3.32 12.98 6.73
C SER A 158 -2.12 12.46 5.94
N VAL A 159 -1.80 11.17 6.08
CA VAL A 159 -0.75 10.50 5.30
C VAL A 159 -1.12 10.49 3.83
N GLU A 160 -2.37 10.21 3.44
CA GLU A 160 -2.79 10.27 2.03
C GLU A 160 -2.62 11.66 1.42
N GLN A 161 -2.89 12.72 2.16
CA GLN A 161 -2.74 14.08 1.66
C GLN A 161 -1.26 14.48 1.50
N ARG A 162 -0.40 14.05 2.44
CA ARG A 162 1.01 14.45 2.51
C ARG A 162 1.94 13.53 1.72
N ALA A 163 1.58 12.26 1.60
CA ALA A 163 2.32 11.21 0.93
C ALA A 163 1.33 10.25 0.23
N PRO A 164 0.64 10.72 -0.83
CA PRO A 164 -0.34 9.91 -1.54
C PRO A 164 0.28 8.67 -2.18
N ALA A 165 -0.42 7.54 -2.16
CA ALA A 165 0.04 6.34 -2.89
C ALA A 165 0.13 6.55 -4.41
N LYS A 166 -0.68 7.47 -4.94
CA LYS A 166 -0.76 7.76 -6.37
C LYS A 166 -0.80 9.26 -6.63
N LEU A 167 -0.08 9.71 -7.64
CA LEU A 167 -0.16 11.08 -8.14
C LEU A 167 -1.09 11.13 -9.34
N GLU A 168 -1.94 12.14 -9.36
CA GLU A 168 -2.78 12.43 -10.52
C GLU A 168 -1.97 13.27 -11.52
N MET A 169 -1.84 12.75 -12.74
CA MET A 169 -1.20 13.41 -13.87
C MET A 169 -2.21 14.31 -14.59
N PRO A 170 -1.76 15.30 -15.38
CA PRO A 170 -2.67 16.16 -16.15
C PRO A 170 -3.64 15.42 -17.08
N THR A 171 -3.29 14.19 -17.51
CA THR A 171 -4.19 13.28 -18.25
C THR A 171 -5.34 12.68 -17.42
N GLY A 172 -5.41 12.94 -16.11
CA GLY A 172 -6.28 12.23 -15.16
C GLY A 172 -5.75 10.86 -14.74
N THR A 173 -4.56 10.48 -15.19
CA THR A 173 -3.96 9.17 -14.85
C THR A 173 -3.37 9.18 -13.46
N ARG A 174 -3.49 8.05 -12.78
CA ARG A 174 -2.89 7.86 -11.46
C ARG A 174 -1.64 7.00 -11.56
N VAL A 175 -0.48 7.60 -11.31
CA VAL A 175 0.82 6.91 -11.27
C VAL A 175 1.19 6.57 -9.83
N LEU A 176 1.70 5.35 -9.60
CA LEU A 176 2.14 4.93 -8.28
C LEU A 176 3.43 5.66 -7.89
N VAL A 177 3.54 6.01 -6.61
CA VAL A 177 4.76 6.58 -6.03
C VAL A 177 5.49 5.48 -5.26
N ASP A 178 6.75 5.25 -5.62
CA ASP A 178 7.68 4.37 -4.94
C ASP A 178 8.35 5.12 -3.79
N TYR A 179 7.95 4.79 -2.56
CA TYR A 179 8.49 5.33 -1.32
C TYR A 179 9.68 4.54 -0.77
N SER A 180 10.10 3.46 -1.44
CA SER A 180 11.31 2.72 -1.07
C SER A 180 12.61 3.47 -1.43
N ARG A 181 12.49 4.51 -2.27
CA ARG A 181 13.58 5.40 -2.70
C ARG A 181 13.49 6.75 -2.00
N ASP A 182 14.63 7.41 -1.85
CA ASP A 182 14.70 8.79 -1.35
C ASP A 182 15.52 9.66 -2.32
N PRO A 183 14.91 10.67 -2.98
CA PRO A 183 13.50 11.07 -2.88
C PRO A 183 12.52 10.03 -3.49
N PRO A 184 11.24 10.02 -3.07
CA PRO A 184 10.23 9.13 -3.64
C PRO A 184 10.12 9.31 -5.17
N THR A 185 9.98 8.19 -5.88
CA THR A 185 10.02 8.16 -7.35
C THR A 185 8.66 7.81 -7.94
N ALA A 186 8.24 8.49 -9.00
CA ALA A 186 7.06 8.10 -9.77
C ALA A 186 7.45 7.92 -11.24
N SER A 187 7.19 6.72 -11.78
CA SER A 187 7.46 6.40 -13.18
C SER A 187 6.24 6.76 -14.03
N VAL A 188 6.44 7.65 -15.01
CA VAL A 188 5.35 8.19 -15.84
C VAL A 188 5.80 8.27 -17.30
N ARG A 189 4.92 7.91 -18.24
CA ARG A 189 5.19 8.15 -19.66
C ARG A 189 5.26 9.65 -19.92
N ILE A 190 6.27 10.09 -20.66
CA ILE A 190 6.52 11.51 -20.89
C ILE A 190 5.32 12.26 -21.51
N GLN A 191 4.48 11.58 -22.31
CA GLN A 191 3.27 12.19 -22.88
C GLN A 191 2.21 12.51 -21.83
N GLU A 192 2.17 11.73 -20.75
CA GLU A 192 1.23 11.92 -19.66
C GLU A 192 1.65 13.04 -18.71
N ALA A 193 2.92 13.46 -18.79
CA ALA A 193 3.48 14.57 -18.03
C ALA A 193 3.43 15.92 -18.78
N PHE A 194 3.00 15.95 -20.05
CA PHE A 194 2.77 17.22 -20.76
C PHE A 194 1.72 18.06 -20.02
N GLY A 195 1.88 19.38 -20.06
CA GLY A 195 1.04 20.30 -19.28
C GLY A 195 1.41 20.38 -17.78
N LEU A 196 2.30 19.52 -17.28
CA LEU A 196 2.78 19.58 -15.90
C LEU A 196 3.99 20.53 -15.82
N LEU A 197 3.78 21.71 -15.24
CA LEU A 197 4.80 22.77 -15.19
C LEU A 197 5.96 22.43 -14.24
N GLU A 198 5.65 21.88 -13.06
CA GLU A 198 6.61 21.59 -12.01
C GLU A 198 6.47 20.15 -11.51
N SER A 199 7.56 19.62 -10.93
CA SER A 199 7.51 18.33 -10.25
C SER A 199 6.51 18.37 -9.10
N PRO A 200 5.59 17.39 -8.98
CA PRO A 200 4.70 17.29 -7.82
C PRO A 200 5.52 17.24 -6.54
N ARG A 201 5.00 17.84 -5.47
CA ARG A 201 5.70 17.92 -4.18
C ARG A 201 4.93 17.18 -3.08
N LEU A 202 5.68 16.40 -2.30
CA LEU A 202 5.23 15.65 -1.13
C LEU A 202 5.52 16.41 0.16
N ALA A 203 5.01 15.87 1.27
CA ALA A 203 5.19 16.37 2.62
C ALA A 203 4.78 17.85 2.78
N GLY A 204 3.68 18.25 2.13
CA GLY A 204 3.20 19.63 2.18
C GLY A 204 4.05 20.62 1.37
N GLY A 205 4.63 20.18 0.26
CA GLY A 205 5.45 21.04 -0.63
C GLY A 205 6.97 20.93 -0.41
N ALA A 206 7.40 20.28 0.66
CA ALA A 206 8.81 20.25 1.05
C ALA A 206 9.70 19.37 0.15
N VAL A 207 9.15 18.32 -0.46
CA VAL A 207 9.95 17.33 -1.21
C VAL A 207 9.47 17.19 -2.64
N PRO A 208 10.28 17.53 -3.66
CA PRO A 208 9.91 17.19 -5.03
C PRO A 208 9.94 15.67 -5.25
N VAL A 209 8.92 15.16 -5.91
CA VAL A 209 8.91 13.77 -6.41
C VAL A 209 9.92 13.66 -7.54
N GLN A 210 10.73 12.61 -7.51
CA GLN A 210 11.57 12.27 -8.64
C GLN A 210 10.72 11.59 -9.72
N LEU A 211 10.62 12.22 -10.88
CA LEU A 211 9.92 11.68 -12.03
C LEU A 211 10.90 10.86 -12.87
N GLU A 212 10.61 9.57 -13.02
CA GLU A 212 11.22 8.72 -14.04
C GLU A 212 10.36 8.80 -15.30
N LEU A 213 10.81 9.61 -16.26
CA LEU A 213 10.11 9.83 -17.52
C LEU A 213 10.38 8.66 -18.47
N LEU A 214 9.30 8.02 -18.92
CA LEU A 214 9.34 6.84 -19.77
C LEU A 214 8.93 7.17 -21.21
N SER A 215 9.49 6.42 -22.15
CA SER A 215 9.04 6.40 -23.56
C SER A 215 7.66 5.74 -23.71
N PRO A 216 7.00 5.82 -24.89
CA PRO A 216 5.76 5.09 -25.15
C PRO A 216 5.84 3.59 -24.85
N ALA A 217 7.01 2.99 -25.06
CA ALA A 217 7.27 1.57 -24.82
C ALA A 217 7.72 1.26 -23.36
N GLY A 218 7.62 2.23 -22.44
CA GLY A 218 7.96 2.03 -21.02
C GLY A 218 9.46 2.03 -20.71
N ARG A 219 10.32 2.34 -21.67
CA ARG A 219 11.78 2.45 -21.42
C ARG A 219 12.12 3.78 -20.74
N PRO A 220 12.98 3.79 -19.70
CA PRO A 220 13.46 5.02 -19.07
C PRO A 220 14.14 5.95 -20.08
N LEU A 221 13.80 7.23 -20.03
CA LEU A 221 14.38 8.29 -20.86
C LEU A 221 15.20 9.28 -20.03
N GLN A 222 14.60 9.75 -18.94
CA GLN A 222 15.22 10.72 -18.05
C GLN A 222 14.68 10.53 -16.64
N VAL A 223 15.53 10.77 -15.64
CA VAL A 223 15.11 10.90 -14.25
C VAL A 223 15.32 12.36 -13.85
N THR A 224 14.31 13.02 -13.29
CA THR A 224 14.42 14.41 -12.83
C THR A 224 13.56 14.70 -11.60
N SER A 225 14.08 15.49 -10.67
CA SER A 225 13.30 16.12 -9.60
C SER A 225 12.93 17.57 -9.92
N ASP A 226 13.47 18.13 -11.02
CA ASP A 226 13.15 19.45 -11.55
C ASP A 226 12.59 19.31 -12.97
N LEU A 227 11.27 19.18 -13.04
CA LEU A 227 10.56 19.03 -14.30
C LEU A 227 10.59 20.30 -15.14
N ALA A 228 10.55 21.48 -14.51
CA ALA A 228 10.61 22.77 -15.20
C ALA A 228 11.97 22.93 -15.91
N GLY A 229 13.07 22.65 -15.21
CA GLY A 229 14.40 22.63 -15.78
C GLY A 229 14.57 21.60 -16.91
N PHE A 230 13.94 20.43 -16.77
CA PHE A 230 13.93 19.41 -17.84
C PHE A 230 13.24 19.92 -19.11
N TRP A 231 12.07 20.55 -19.01
CA TRP A 231 11.36 21.12 -20.15
C TRP A 231 12.16 22.22 -20.83
N ALA A 232 12.78 23.11 -20.06
CA ALA A 232 13.54 24.25 -20.58
C ALA A 232 14.84 23.86 -21.31
N SER A 233 15.41 22.68 -21.01
CA SER A 233 16.74 22.29 -21.51
C SER A 233 16.72 20.96 -22.27
N SER A 234 16.55 19.87 -21.53
CA SER A 234 16.86 18.50 -21.96
C SER A 234 15.79 17.89 -22.85
N TYR A 235 14.54 18.38 -22.75
CA TYR A 235 13.44 17.87 -23.56
C TYR A 235 13.69 17.99 -25.06
N SER A 236 14.35 19.06 -25.53
CA SER A 236 14.65 19.26 -26.96
C SER A 236 15.43 18.08 -27.58
N LEU A 237 16.39 17.54 -26.84
CA LEU A 237 17.20 16.38 -27.24
C LEU A 237 16.36 15.09 -27.20
N VAL A 238 15.58 14.89 -26.13
CA VAL A 238 14.68 13.73 -25.99
C VAL A 238 13.66 13.72 -27.12
N ARG A 239 13.06 14.87 -27.43
CA ARG A 239 12.10 15.05 -28.52
C ARG A 239 12.69 14.66 -29.87
N LYS A 240 13.92 15.06 -30.17
CA LYS A 240 14.60 14.75 -31.43
C LYS A 240 14.78 13.24 -31.62
N ASP A 241 15.26 12.52 -30.59
CA ASP A 241 15.41 11.06 -30.64
C ASP A 241 14.05 10.36 -30.69
N MET A 242 13.10 10.79 -29.86
CA MET A 242 11.78 10.17 -29.75
C MET A 242 10.92 10.37 -31.00
N LYS A 243 11.03 11.49 -31.72
CA LYS A 243 10.34 11.72 -32.99
C LYS A 243 10.79 10.73 -34.06
N GLY A 244 12.07 10.34 -34.05
CA GLY A 244 12.61 9.32 -34.95
C GLY A 244 12.12 7.91 -34.61
N ARG A 245 12.17 7.52 -33.33
CA ARG A 245 11.77 6.17 -32.88
C ARG A 245 10.25 5.96 -32.82
N TYR A 246 9.49 7.01 -32.52
CA TYR A 246 8.06 6.97 -32.28
C TYR A 246 7.32 8.07 -33.07
N PRO A 247 7.35 8.06 -34.42
CA PRO A 247 6.84 9.15 -35.26
C PRO A 247 5.31 9.30 -35.22
N LYS A 248 4.57 8.29 -34.75
CA LYS A 248 3.10 8.30 -34.63
C LYS A 248 2.61 9.01 -33.36
N HIS A 249 3.49 9.29 -32.40
CA HIS A 249 3.14 9.93 -31.13
C HIS A 249 3.23 11.45 -31.21
N TYR A 250 2.49 12.12 -30.32
CA TYR A 250 2.52 13.57 -30.19
C TYR A 250 3.78 14.03 -29.43
N TRP A 251 4.51 14.98 -30.02
CA TRP A 251 5.78 15.50 -29.53
C TRP A 251 5.81 17.03 -29.67
N PRO A 252 5.15 17.77 -28.77
CA PRO A 252 4.98 19.22 -28.85
C PRO A 252 6.31 19.96 -28.84
N ASP A 253 6.36 21.14 -29.47
CA ASP A 253 7.48 22.07 -29.35
C ASP A 253 7.59 22.61 -27.92
N ASP A 254 6.45 23.00 -27.32
CA ASP A 254 6.34 23.39 -25.91
C ASP A 254 5.58 22.32 -25.11
N PRO A 255 6.28 21.47 -24.34
CA PRO A 255 5.65 20.41 -23.54
C PRO A 255 4.95 20.94 -22.28
N SER A 256 5.27 22.16 -21.84
CA SER A 256 4.74 22.74 -20.60
C SER A 256 3.32 23.29 -20.78
N LEU A 257 2.99 23.72 -21.99
CA LEU A 257 1.66 24.20 -22.39
C LEU A 257 0.87 23.21 -23.25
N ALA A 258 1.46 22.06 -23.58
CA ALA A 258 0.83 21.08 -24.45
C ALA A 258 -0.30 20.32 -23.76
N GLU A 259 -1.33 19.99 -24.56
CA GLU A 259 -2.41 19.13 -24.09
C GLU A 259 -1.86 17.73 -23.72
N PRO A 260 -2.07 17.29 -22.46
CA PRO A 260 -1.67 15.96 -22.02
C PRO A 260 -2.46 14.88 -22.75
N THR A 261 -1.79 13.82 -23.21
CA THR A 261 -2.48 12.76 -23.96
C THR A 261 -1.84 11.39 -23.78
N LYS A 262 -2.67 10.34 -23.84
CA LYS A 262 -2.25 8.93 -23.97
C LYS A 262 -2.26 8.44 -25.40
N LEU A 263 -2.84 9.22 -26.31
CA LEU A 263 -3.18 8.78 -27.64
C LEU A 263 -2.03 9.02 -28.62
N THR A 264 -2.11 8.34 -29.75
CA THR A 264 -1.30 8.72 -30.92
C THR A 264 -1.88 9.98 -31.56
N LYS A 265 -1.13 10.64 -32.44
CA LYS A 265 -1.60 11.84 -33.15
C LYS A 265 -2.96 11.61 -33.85
N LYS A 266 -3.11 10.45 -34.52
CA LYS A 266 -4.38 10.04 -35.14
C LYS A 266 -5.51 9.79 -34.13
N GLY A 267 -5.18 9.33 -32.93
CA GLY A 267 -6.15 9.15 -31.85
C GLY A 267 -6.67 10.48 -31.34
N MET A 268 -5.79 11.47 -31.14
CA MET A 268 -6.18 12.83 -30.76
C MET A 268 -7.06 13.48 -31.82
N GLU A 269 -6.69 13.36 -33.10
CA GLU A 269 -7.49 13.89 -34.23
C GLU A 269 -8.91 13.28 -34.28
N ARG A 270 -9.05 11.98 -33.97
CA ARG A 270 -10.35 11.31 -33.89
C ARG A 270 -11.18 11.76 -32.68
N GLU A 271 -10.55 11.94 -31.54
CA GLU A 271 -11.21 12.40 -30.31
C GLU A 271 -11.70 13.84 -30.45
N ALA A 272 -10.86 14.72 -31.00
CA ALA A 272 -11.24 16.10 -31.33
C ALA A 272 -12.40 16.14 -32.34
N ALA A 273 -12.37 15.29 -33.38
CA ALA A 273 -13.47 15.18 -34.34
C ALA A 273 -14.77 14.64 -33.71
N ALA A 274 -14.67 13.69 -32.78
CA ALA A 274 -15.83 13.17 -32.05
C ALA A 274 -16.43 14.20 -31.08
N ALA A 275 -15.59 15.00 -30.41
CA ALA A 275 -16.02 16.09 -29.54
C ALA A 275 -16.65 17.26 -30.32
N ALA A 276 -16.13 17.57 -31.52
CA ALA A 276 -16.73 18.57 -32.40
C ALA A 276 -18.06 18.09 -33.02
N GLY A 277 -18.19 16.79 -33.32
CA GLY A 277 -19.39 16.18 -33.88
C GLY A 277 -20.56 16.04 -32.89
N SER A 278 -20.29 15.94 -31.58
CA SER A 278 -21.32 15.87 -30.55
C SER A 278 -21.91 17.23 -30.16
N GLY A 279 -21.31 18.35 -30.59
CA GLY A 279 -21.81 19.71 -30.39
C GLY A 279 -22.78 20.24 -31.47
N GLY A 280 -23.05 19.46 -32.52
CA GLY A 280 -23.84 19.86 -33.69
C GLY A 280 -25.12 19.05 -33.86
N GLY A 281 -25.97 18.98 -32.83
CA GLY A 281 -27.22 18.22 -32.87
C GLY A 281 -28.33 18.88 -32.04
N GLY A 282 -28.54 20.18 -32.23
CA GLY A 282 -29.55 20.95 -31.52
C GLY A 282 -30.23 21.97 -32.43
N GLY A 283 -30.90 21.50 -33.48
CA GLY A 283 -31.67 22.34 -34.38
C GLY A 283 -32.90 21.61 -34.92
N SER A 284 -34.07 22.08 -34.47
CA SER A 284 -35.44 21.89 -34.98
C SER A 284 -36.03 20.47 -35.02
N ASP A 285 -37.10 20.22 -34.24
CA ASP A 285 -38.46 20.16 -34.80
C ASP A 285 -39.58 20.13 -33.73
N GLY A 286 -40.73 20.71 -34.06
CA GLY A 286 -42.07 20.49 -33.46
C GLY A 286 -42.31 21.01 -32.02
N GLY A 287 -43.23 21.93 -31.72
CA GLY A 287 -44.57 22.06 -32.28
C GLY A 287 -45.61 21.44 -31.34
N ALA A 288 -46.42 22.33 -30.72
CA ALA A 288 -47.74 22.11 -30.12
C ALA A 288 -47.86 21.44 -28.72
N GLY A 289 -48.60 22.12 -27.83
CA GLY A 289 -49.21 21.48 -26.65
C GLY A 289 -49.33 22.33 -25.38
N GLN A 290 -49.83 23.57 -25.43
CA GLN A 290 -50.27 24.25 -24.20
C GLN A 290 -51.58 23.62 -23.69
N GLY A 291 -51.46 22.64 -22.80
CA GLY A 291 -52.53 22.11 -21.97
C GLY A 291 -52.58 22.83 -20.62
N SER A 292 -53.55 23.73 -20.46
CA SER A 292 -53.84 24.44 -19.22
C SER A 292 -54.31 23.47 -18.13
N SER A 293 -53.56 23.43 -17.02
CA SER A 293 -53.88 22.68 -15.82
C SER A 293 -54.79 23.52 -14.91
N GLY A 294 -56.06 23.14 -14.83
CA GLY A 294 -57.04 23.71 -13.90
C GLY A 294 -57.59 22.64 -12.96
N ARG A 295 -56.87 22.35 -11.85
CA ARG A 295 -57.41 21.52 -10.76
C ARG A 295 -57.40 22.31 -9.45
N LYS A 296 -58.52 22.96 -9.14
CA LYS A 296 -58.87 23.41 -7.78
C LYS A 296 -59.95 22.49 -7.20
N ARG A 297 -59.52 21.77 -6.16
CA ARG A 297 -60.26 21.25 -4.99
C ARG A 297 -61.77 21.58 -4.91
N ARG A 298 -62.59 20.57 -4.58
CA ARG A 298 -63.29 20.50 -3.28
C ARG A 298 -64.12 19.20 -3.06
N LYS A 299 -63.94 18.71 -1.84
CA LYS A 299 -64.91 18.11 -0.90
C LYS A 299 -65.34 16.64 -1.01
N ARG A 300 -65.12 16.02 0.17
CA ARG A 300 -65.72 14.84 0.81
C ARG A 300 -65.12 13.51 0.46
#